data_AF-A0A452Z029-F1
#
_entry.id   AF-A0A452Z029-F1
#
_cell.length_a   1.000
_cell.length_b   1.000
_cell.length_c   1.000
_cell.angle_alpha   90.00
_cell.angle_beta   90.00
_cell.angle_gamma   90.00
#
_symmetry.space_group_name_H-M   'P 1'
#
loop_
_entity.id
_entity.type
_entity.pdbx_description
1 polymer ?
#
loop_
_entity_poly.entity_id
_entity_poly.type
_entity_poly.pdbx_seq_one_letter_code
_entity_poly.pdbx_strand_id
1 'polypeptide(L)'
;MRLSWALVHSKQTDDVNRGIGMIEASLDKTTSPLQTREKLYLLAVGHYRNGNYVRSRQLADRCLEIQPDWRQASSLKKAIEDKIAKDGVIGIGIATTAVGLIVGGIAAALARKK
;
A
#
# COMPACT_ATOMS: atom_id res chain seq x y z
N MET A 1 17.39 13.53 -2.90
CA MET A 1 16.62 12.29 -2.66
C MET A 1 17.21 11.42 -1.53
N ARG A 2 18.53 11.19 -1.44
CA ARG A 2 19.13 10.31 -0.40
C ARG A 2 18.74 10.66 1.05
N LEU A 3 18.82 11.94 1.42
CA LEU A 3 18.45 12.39 2.78
C LEU A 3 16.97 12.15 3.10
N SER A 4 16.07 12.58 2.21
CA SER A 4 14.63 12.37 2.38
C SER A 4 14.26 10.89 2.48
N TRP A 5 14.96 10.02 1.72
CA TRP A 5 14.80 8.58 1.83
C TRP A 5 15.19 8.05 3.21
N ALA A 6 16.35 8.46 3.75
CA ALA A 6 16.76 8.03 5.09
C ALA A 6 15.77 8.50 6.17
N LEU A 7 15.32 9.76 6.06
CA LEU A 7 14.38 10.36 7.01
C LEU A 7 13.03 9.63 7.05
N VAL A 8 12.43 9.31 5.90
CA VAL A 8 11.17 8.54 5.89
C VAL A 8 11.33 7.10 6.35
N HIS A 9 12.54 6.59 6.54
CA HIS A 9 12.85 5.27 7.12
C HIS A 9 13.34 5.35 8.60
N SER A 10 13.47 6.56 9.18
CA SER A 10 13.86 6.75 10.59
C SER A 10 12.83 6.22 11.58
N LYS A 11 13.25 5.81 12.78
CA LYS A 11 12.31 5.41 13.85
C LYS A 11 11.60 6.60 14.50
N GLN A 12 12.14 7.81 14.35
CA GLN A 12 11.58 9.01 14.95
C GLN A 12 10.51 9.61 14.04
N THR A 13 9.34 9.93 14.59
CA THR A 13 8.22 10.50 13.84
C THR A 13 8.56 11.87 13.25
N ASP A 14 9.31 12.70 13.98
CA ASP A 14 9.79 14.01 13.50
C ASP A 14 10.65 13.90 12.24
N ASP A 15 11.57 12.93 12.21
CA ASP A 15 12.37 12.66 11.02
C ASP A 15 11.50 12.24 9.84
N VAL A 16 10.51 11.36 10.08
CA VAL A 16 9.58 10.92 9.03
C VAL A 16 8.79 12.10 8.48
N ASN A 17 8.24 12.96 9.33
CA ASN A 17 7.52 14.18 8.94
C ASN A 17 8.41 15.13 8.13
N ARG A 18 9.66 15.33 8.58
CA ARG A 18 10.65 16.13 7.85
C ARG A 18 10.95 15.52 6.48
N GLY A 19 11.09 14.20 6.41
CA GLY A 19 11.28 13.46 5.17
C GLY A 19 10.12 13.65 4.20
N ILE A 20 8.88 13.56 4.67
CA ILE A 20 7.66 13.81 3.87
C ILE A 20 7.69 15.22 3.30
N GLY A 21 7.88 16.24 4.14
CA GLY A 21 7.88 17.65 3.69
C GLY A 21 8.97 17.93 2.65
N MET A 22 10.15 17.32 2.79
CA MET A 22 11.21 17.43 1.78
C MET A 22 10.84 16.79 0.43
N ILE A 23 10.10 15.68 0.45
CA ILE A 23 9.66 15.01 -0.78
C ILE A 23 8.59 15.85 -1.47
N GLU A 24 7.58 16.34 -0.73
CA GLU A 24 6.52 17.20 -1.25
C GLU A 24 7.09 18.47 -1.88
N ALA A 25 7.99 19.17 -1.19
CA ALA A 25 8.64 20.38 -1.71
C ALA A 25 9.50 20.14 -2.98
N SER A 26 9.86 18.87 -3.24
CA SER A 26 10.62 18.49 -4.43
C SER A 26 9.74 17.98 -5.57
N LEU A 27 8.44 17.72 -5.32
CA LEU A 27 7.54 17.07 -6.25
C LEU A 27 7.27 17.96 -7.48
N ASP A 28 7.05 19.25 -7.26
CA ASP A 28 6.81 20.25 -8.32
C ASP A 28 8.01 20.45 -9.25
N LYS A 29 9.21 20.09 -8.79
CA LYS A 29 10.46 20.21 -9.55
C LYS A 29 10.73 18.98 -10.42
N THR A 30 9.81 18.01 -10.46
CA THR A 30 10.00 16.76 -11.19
C THR A 30 9.29 16.77 -12.54
N THR A 31 10.09 16.60 -13.59
CA THR A 31 9.62 16.59 -14.98
C THR A 31 9.46 15.18 -15.55
N SER A 32 10.09 14.17 -14.93
CA SER A 32 10.08 12.79 -15.43
C SER A 32 9.02 11.93 -14.72
N PRO A 33 8.12 11.23 -15.44
CA PRO A 33 7.13 10.33 -14.86
C PRO A 33 7.74 9.25 -13.94
N LEU A 34 8.92 8.73 -14.29
CA LEU A 34 9.63 7.72 -13.49
C LEU A 34 10.05 8.28 -12.13
N GLN A 35 10.60 9.49 -12.11
CA GLN A 35 11.00 10.17 -10.88
C GLN A 35 9.78 10.58 -10.04
N THR A 36 8.69 11.01 -10.69
CA THR A 36 7.44 11.35 -10.01
C THR A 36 6.90 10.13 -9.28
N ARG A 37 6.86 8.99 -9.97
CA ARG A 37 6.44 7.71 -9.41
C ARG A 37 7.28 7.29 -8.21
N GLU A 38 8.61 7.36 -8.29
CA GLU A 38 9.52 7.03 -7.17
C GLU A 38 9.28 7.94 -5.94
N LYS A 39 9.07 9.24 -6.17
CA LYS A 39 8.77 10.19 -5.10
C LYS A 39 7.42 9.94 -4.47
N LEU A 40 6.38 9.67 -5.27
CA LEU A 40 5.05 9.33 -4.79
C LEU A 40 5.07 8.07 -3.92
N TYR A 41 5.84 7.05 -4.32
CA TYR A 41 6.00 5.85 -3.51
C TYR A 41 6.70 6.13 -2.19
N LEU A 42 7.75 6.94 -2.20
CA LEU A 42 8.45 7.33 -0.98
C LEU A 42 7.54 8.15 -0.05
N LEU A 43 6.67 8.98 -0.61
CA LEU A 43 5.62 9.70 0.12
C LEU A 43 4.61 8.74 0.75
N ALA A 44 4.17 7.73 0.00
CA ALA A 44 3.26 6.70 0.49
C ALA A 44 3.86 5.95 1.68
N VAL A 45 5.14 5.56 1.60
CA VAL A 45 5.88 4.92 2.71
C VAL A 45 5.96 5.85 3.92
N GLY A 46 6.29 7.13 3.72
CA GLY A 46 6.32 8.11 4.81
C GLY A 46 4.99 8.20 5.55
N HIS A 47 3.89 8.35 4.81
CA HIS A 47 2.55 8.40 5.41
C HIS A 47 2.12 7.10 6.08
N TYR A 48 2.48 5.94 5.54
CA TYR A 48 2.23 4.64 6.17
C TYR A 48 2.90 4.56 7.55
N ARG A 49 4.16 5.01 7.64
CA ARG A 49 4.93 4.98 8.89
C ARG A 49 4.46 6.04 9.90
N ASN A 50 3.89 7.14 9.41
CA ASN A 50 3.23 8.16 10.25
C ASN A 50 1.80 7.77 10.68
N GLY A 51 1.33 6.57 10.33
CA GLY A 51 -0.03 6.10 10.67
C GLY A 51 -1.15 6.70 9.81
N ASN A 52 -0.85 7.55 8.84
CA ASN A 52 -1.84 8.10 7.91
C ASN A 52 -2.09 7.13 6.75
N TYR A 53 -2.79 6.04 7.05
CA TYR A 53 -3.08 4.97 6.10
C TYR A 53 -3.96 5.42 4.92
N VAL A 54 -4.90 6.34 5.15
CA VAL A 54 -5.78 6.87 4.09
C VAL A 54 -4.97 7.61 3.03
N ARG A 55 -4.09 8.54 3.45
CA ARG A 55 -3.22 9.28 2.54
C ARG A 55 -2.22 8.35 1.85
N SER A 56 -1.67 7.40 2.59
CA SER A 56 -0.74 6.40 2.05
C SER A 56 -1.38 5.58 0.92
N ARG A 57 -2.63 5.11 1.10
CA ARG A 57 -3.38 4.37 0.08
C ARG A 57 -3.58 5.20 -1.20
N GLN A 58 -4.04 6.44 -1.06
CA GLN A 58 -4.25 7.34 -2.22
C GLN A 58 -2.97 7.59 -3.02
N LEU A 59 -1.82 7.62 -2.35
CA LEU A 59 -0.52 7.79 -3.01
C LEU A 59 -0.07 6.51 -3.70
N ALA A 60 -0.30 5.35 -3.07
CA ALA A 60 -0.04 4.05 -3.67
C ALA A 60 -0.90 3.82 -4.93
N ASP A 61 -2.18 4.22 -4.90
CA ASP A 61 -3.07 4.18 -6.07
C ASP A 61 -2.52 5.03 -7.22
N ARG A 62 -2.12 6.27 -6.96
CA ARG A 62 -1.49 7.14 -7.97
C ARG A 62 -0.18 6.56 -8.52
N CYS A 63 0.59 5.81 -7.72
CA CYS A 63 1.77 5.11 -8.22
C CYS A 63 1.40 4.02 -9.23
N LEU A 64 0.31 3.31 -8.98
CA LEU A 64 -0.19 2.22 -9.84
C LEU A 64 -0.90 2.75 -11.09
N GLU A 65 -1.49 3.95 -11.04
CA GLU A 65 -1.98 4.65 -12.24
C GLU A 65 -0.84 4.95 -13.22
N ILE A 66 0.35 5.30 -12.71
CA ILE A 66 1.54 5.56 -13.55
C ILE A 66 2.19 4.25 -14.02
N GLN A 67 2.30 3.25 -13.14
CA GLN A 67 2.83 1.93 -13.51
C GLN A 67 2.02 0.81 -12.82
N PRO A 68 1.08 0.19 -13.54
CA PRO A 68 0.19 -0.83 -12.98
C PRO A 68 0.92 -2.07 -12.46
N ASP A 69 2.00 -2.49 -13.12
CA ASP A 69 2.74 -3.72 -12.78
C ASP A 69 3.78 -3.52 -11.66
N TRP A 70 3.70 -2.42 -10.92
CA TRP A 70 4.69 -2.13 -9.89
C TRP A 70 4.42 -2.91 -8.60
N ARG A 71 5.11 -4.05 -8.47
CA ARG A 71 4.97 -4.98 -7.33
C ARG A 71 5.17 -4.31 -5.97
N GLN A 72 6.12 -3.38 -5.82
CA GLN A 72 6.38 -2.72 -4.54
C GLN A 72 5.19 -1.84 -4.09
N ALA A 73 4.62 -1.05 -5.02
CA ALA A 73 3.45 -0.24 -4.75
C ALA A 73 2.21 -1.10 -4.46
N SER A 74 2.03 -2.20 -5.19
CA SER A 74 0.94 -3.16 -4.95
C SER A 74 1.06 -3.84 -3.57
N SER A 75 2.25 -4.31 -3.19
CA SER A 75 2.50 -4.88 -1.86
C SER A 75 2.29 -3.86 -0.75
N LEU A 76 2.70 -2.60 -0.94
CA LEU A 76 2.47 -1.52 0.02
C LEU A 76 0.96 -1.25 0.17
N LYS A 77 0.22 -1.15 -0.93
CA LYS A 77 -1.24 -0.98 -0.90
C LYS A 77 -1.93 -2.08 -0.11
N LYS A 78 -1.57 -3.35 -0.37
CA LYS A 78 -2.12 -4.49 0.37
C LYS A 78 -1.82 -4.39 1.88
N ALA A 79 -0.57 -4.06 2.25
CA ALA A 79 -0.20 -3.88 3.65
C ALA A 79 -0.99 -2.74 4.33
N ILE A 80 -1.27 -1.65 3.60
CA ILE A 80 -2.11 -0.55 4.08
C ILE A 80 -3.56 -1.03 4.30
N GLU A 81 -4.13 -1.75 3.34
CA GLU A 81 -5.50 -2.30 3.43
C GLU A 81 -5.63 -3.29 4.58
N ASP A 82 -4.67 -4.19 4.75
CA ASP A 82 -4.60 -5.14 5.87
C ASP A 82 -4.52 -4.39 7.22
N LYS A 83 -3.76 -3.28 7.27
CA LYS A 83 -3.67 -2.43 8.47
C LYS A 83 -4.96 -1.71 8.78
N ILE A 84 -5.60 -1.10 7.78
CA ILE A 84 -6.90 -0.45 7.95
C ILE A 84 -7.95 -1.47 8.43
N ALA A 85 -7.97 -2.67 7.84
CA ALA A 85 -8.87 -3.74 8.23
C ALA A 85 -8.61 -4.26 9.66
N LYS A 86 -7.35 -4.30 10.09
CA LYS A 86 -6.94 -4.78 11.42
C LYS A 86 -7.20 -3.74 12.52
N ASP A 87 -6.93 -2.47 12.25
CA ASP A 87 -7.11 -1.37 13.19
C ASP A 87 -8.59 -0.93 13.27
N GLY A 88 -9.42 -1.32 12.28
CA GLY A 88 -10.86 -1.12 12.24
C GLY A 88 -11.64 -2.38 12.60
N VAL A 89 -11.95 -2.58 13.88
CA VAL A 89 -13.03 -3.49 14.30
C VAL A 89 -14.36 -2.93 13.76
N ILE A 90 -14.86 -3.57 12.70
CA ILE A 90 -16.25 -3.60 12.18
C ILE A 90 -16.69 -2.44 11.26
N GLY A 91 -17.13 -2.84 10.05
CA GLY A 91 -17.92 -2.01 9.14
C GLY A 91 -18.37 -2.72 7.85
N ILE A 92 -19.03 -3.87 7.97
CA ILE A 92 -19.84 -4.56 6.93
C ILE A 92 -19.05 -5.26 5.79
N GLY A 93 -18.84 -6.57 5.94
CA GLY A 93 -19.15 -7.53 4.87
C GLY A 93 -18.18 -7.75 3.70
N ILE A 94 -16.86 -7.90 3.93
CA ILE A 94 -16.05 -8.68 2.97
C ILE A 94 -15.98 -10.13 3.43
N ALA A 95 -17.07 -10.84 3.14
CA ALA A 95 -17.01 -12.27 2.94
C ALA A 95 -16.39 -12.52 1.55
N THR A 96 -15.08 -12.64 1.46
CA THR A 96 -14.48 -13.34 0.32
C THR A 96 -13.39 -14.28 0.81
N THR A 97 -13.86 -15.51 0.99
CA THR A 97 -13.12 -16.76 0.82
C THR A 97 -11.95 -17.00 1.76
N ALA A 98 -12.27 -17.77 2.80
CA ALA A 98 -11.34 -18.70 3.42
C ALA A 98 -10.52 -19.44 2.34
N VAL A 99 -9.25 -19.09 2.19
CA VAL A 99 -8.26 -19.99 1.57
C VAL A 99 -7.88 -21.03 2.63
N GLY A 100 -8.88 -21.85 2.99
CA GLY A 100 -8.75 -23.08 3.78
C GLY A 100 -8.98 -24.32 2.91
N LEU A 101 -8.76 -24.22 1.60
CA LEU A 101 -9.04 -25.28 0.62
C LEU A 101 -7.77 -25.69 -0.14
N ILE A 102 -6.73 -26.13 0.57
CA ILE A 102 -5.73 -27.05 0.01
C ILE A 102 -5.45 -28.17 1.02
N VAL A 103 -6.49 -28.83 1.52
CA VAL A 103 -6.43 -30.23 1.96
C VAL A 103 -7.80 -30.85 1.65
N GLY A 104 -7.96 -31.45 0.47
CA GLY A 104 -9.23 -32.07 0.10
C GLY A 104 -9.52 -32.11 -1.39
N GLY A 105 -8.50 -32.40 -2.20
CA GLY A 105 -8.73 -32.75 -3.59
C GLY A 105 -9.21 -34.19 -3.70
N ILE A 106 -10.51 -34.43 -3.57
CA ILE A 106 -11.25 -35.43 -4.37
C ILE A 106 -12.64 -34.85 -4.63
N ALA A 107 -12.83 -34.38 -5.85
CA ALA A 107 -14.15 -34.18 -6.42
C ALA A 107 -14.77 -35.57 -6.72
N ALA A 108 -15.80 -35.95 -5.97
CA ALA A 108 -16.83 -36.87 -6.44
C ALA A 108 -18.12 -36.03 -6.48
N ALA A 109 -18.34 -35.31 -7.56
CA ALA A 109 -19.10 -35.80 -8.70
C ALA A 109 -20.55 -36.14 -8.33
N LEU A 110 -21.42 -35.19 -8.71
CA LEU A 110 -22.74 -35.42 -9.27
C LEU A 110 -23.85 -35.83 -8.30
N ALA A 111 -24.64 -34.82 -7.97
CA ALA A 111 -26.07 -34.95 -7.76
C ALA A 111 -26.73 -35.82 -8.85
N ARG A 112 -27.63 -36.71 -8.45
CA ARG A 112 -29.01 -36.70 -8.95
C ARG A 112 -29.94 -37.52 -8.06
N LYS A 113 -31.20 -37.09 -8.13
CA LYS A 113 -32.32 -37.29 -7.24
C LYS A 113 -33.25 -38.37 -7.83
N LYS A 114 -33.91 -39.13 -6.95
CA LYS A 114 -35.01 -40.08 -7.14
C LYS A 114 -34.61 -41.53 -7.46
#